data_AF-A0A0L0FBX1-F1
#
_entry.id   AF-A0A0L0FBX1-F1
#
_cell.length_a   1.000
_cell.length_b   1.000
_cell.length_c   1.000
_cell.angle_alpha   90.00
_cell.angle_beta   90.00
_cell.angle_gamma   90.00
#
_symmetry.space_group_name_H-M   'P 1'
#
loop_
_entity.id
_entity.type
_entity.pdbx_description
1 polymer ?
#
loop_
_entity_poly.entity_id
_entity_poly.type
_entity_poly.pdbx_seq_one_letter_code
_entity_poly.pdbx_strand_id
1 'polypeptide(L)'
;MQVVLGSAARWPVLLGVSSSCALLHLIVFSFCPESPRYLYSRGVEVSLVGSLQRLRGTNLVEDELKDMHTEVESERNLQDLSYREILGDKTLRRLLWTGVALHLGQQLSGMNAIIVYSVDLFSFSSIQGPDTDLAIVGGVNFLVTLGVSICLLDRVGRKPLLVYGYLAMFILFLMLSVSSTMGVWFRHPWRIVNLVIVVGFVAAYAIGPGPGTWIVPVEMYPLAVRAKMLGVCVCANWVGQFLCLFGFLVLKQYIGPLTLVVYAIINLVLALFCHLCLIETNNISSREVLSLWASGSSKYSSHIDDRDSKSLLSNDDENPYALHQTSAGSSVGMARYSSVSPTASFFDQETGVGASYRARSTHELLEESDGMRVRDLHDEQERELEQYKANGRGRQRGHNRVRPS
;
A
#
# COMPACT_ATOMS: atom_id res chain seq x y z
N MET A 1 -24.49 24.31 -23.39
CA MET A 1 -24.13 23.12 -24.19
C MET A 1 -25.36 22.22 -24.30
N GLN A 2 -25.68 21.66 -25.45
CA GLN A 2 -26.73 20.64 -25.55
C GLN A 2 -26.23 19.35 -24.89
N VAL A 3 -26.95 18.84 -23.89
CA VAL A 3 -26.61 17.61 -23.18
C VAL A 3 -26.78 16.42 -24.14
N VAL A 4 -25.67 15.88 -24.66
CA VAL A 4 -25.66 14.92 -25.77
C VAL A 4 -26.29 13.57 -25.38
N LEU A 5 -26.04 13.11 -24.15
CA LEU A 5 -26.45 11.78 -23.65
C LEU A 5 -27.42 11.84 -22.47
N GLY A 6 -27.51 12.96 -21.74
CA GLY A 6 -28.44 13.16 -20.62
C GLY A 6 -29.83 13.66 -21.02
N SER A 7 -30.25 13.47 -22.27
CA SER A 7 -31.62 13.80 -22.71
C SER A 7 -32.62 12.71 -22.28
N ALA A 8 -33.91 13.07 -22.17
CA ALA A 8 -34.98 12.14 -21.79
C ALA A 8 -35.03 10.86 -22.64
N ALA A 9 -34.56 10.91 -23.89
CA ALA A 9 -34.48 9.76 -24.78
C ALA A 9 -33.17 8.94 -24.66
N ARG A 10 -32.09 9.53 -24.14
CA ARG A 10 -30.73 8.94 -24.19
C ARG A 10 -30.10 8.64 -22.83
N TRP A 11 -30.78 8.94 -21.71
CA TRP A 11 -30.30 8.57 -20.37
C TRP A 11 -29.95 7.07 -20.21
N PRO A 12 -30.63 6.09 -20.88
CA PRO A 12 -30.20 4.70 -20.80
C PRO A 12 -28.88 4.45 -21.51
N VAL A 13 -28.60 5.17 -22.61
CA VAL A 13 -27.33 5.10 -23.34
C VAL A 13 -26.21 5.63 -22.45
N LEU A 14 -26.44 6.72 -21.71
CA LEU A 14 -25.48 7.24 -20.73
C LEU A 14 -25.09 6.18 -19.69
N LEU A 15 -26.07 5.42 -19.17
CA LEU A 15 -25.80 4.30 -18.26
C LEU A 15 -25.11 3.13 -18.98
N GLY A 16 -25.43 2.88 -20.24
CA GLY A 16 -24.79 1.84 -21.06
C GLY A 16 -23.29 2.10 -21.30
N VAL A 17 -22.84 3.35 -21.32
CA VAL A 17 -21.41 3.68 -21.50
C VAL A 17 -20.57 3.08 -20.37
N SER A 18 -21.03 3.07 -19.12
CA SER A 18 -20.26 2.45 -18.03
C SER A 18 -20.13 0.93 -18.20
N SER A 19 -21.14 0.29 -18.79
CA SER A 19 -21.09 -1.13 -19.15
C SER A 19 -20.04 -1.40 -20.23
N SER A 20 -19.86 -0.48 -21.17
CA SER A 20 -18.81 -0.59 -22.20
C SER A 20 -17.40 -0.56 -21.60
N CYS A 21 -17.14 0.30 -20.61
CA CYS A 21 -15.88 0.31 -19.87
C CYS A 21 -15.67 -0.99 -19.08
N ALA A 22 -16.73 -1.54 -18.47
CA ALA A 22 -16.66 -2.81 -17.75
C ALA A 22 -16.34 -3.98 -18.69
N LEU A 23 -16.95 -4.03 -19.88
CA LEU A 23 -16.63 -5.03 -20.91
C LEU A 23 -15.19 -4.90 -21.39
N LEU A 24 -14.72 -3.68 -21.64
CA LEU A 24 -13.33 -3.43 -22.00
C LEU A 24 -12.38 -3.91 -20.90
N HIS A 25 -12.70 -3.65 -19.63
CA HIS A 25 -11.93 -4.15 -18.50
C HIS A 25 -11.89 -5.68 -18.47
N LEU A 26 -13.02 -6.38 -18.64
CA LEU A 26 -13.05 -7.85 -18.68
C LEU A 26 -12.20 -8.42 -19.82
N ILE A 27 -12.24 -7.79 -21.00
CA ILE A 27 -11.43 -8.19 -22.15
C ILE A 27 -9.95 -8.01 -21.83
N VAL A 28 -9.52 -6.83 -21.38
CA VAL A 28 -8.12 -6.54 -21.04
C VAL A 28 -7.62 -7.44 -19.91
N PHE A 29 -8.43 -7.61 -18.87
CA PHE A 29 -8.11 -8.45 -17.70
C PHE A 29 -7.87 -9.91 -18.11
N SER A 30 -8.58 -10.42 -19.11
CA SER A 30 -8.38 -11.78 -19.64
C SER A 30 -6.99 -11.97 -20.28
N PHE A 31 -6.29 -10.90 -20.65
CA PHE A 31 -4.91 -10.94 -21.17
C PHE A 31 -3.84 -10.65 -20.11
N CYS A 32 -4.23 -10.18 -18.92
CA CYS A 32 -3.30 -9.88 -17.84
C CYS A 32 -2.77 -11.18 -17.23
N PRO A 33 -1.44 -11.33 -17.09
CA PRO A 33 -0.89 -12.46 -16.35
C PRO A 33 -1.32 -12.38 -14.88
N GLU A 34 -1.49 -13.54 -14.27
CA GLU A 34 -1.82 -13.63 -12.85
C GLU A 34 -0.68 -13.05 -11.99
N SER A 35 -1.01 -12.53 -10.81
CA SER A 35 0.01 -11.96 -9.92
C SER A 35 1.06 -13.01 -9.54
N PRO A 36 2.36 -12.77 -9.75
CA PRO A 36 3.42 -13.70 -9.34
C PRO A 36 3.29 -14.13 -7.87
N ARG A 37 2.98 -13.17 -6.98
CA ARG A 37 2.76 -13.42 -5.55
C ARG A 37 1.59 -14.36 -5.27
N TYR A 38 0.52 -14.30 -6.07
CA TYR A 38 -0.61 -15.23 -5.96
C TYR A 38 -0.26 -16.64 -6.47
N LEU A 39 0.49 -16.74 -7.57
CA LEU A 39 0.95 -18.02 -8.09
C LEU A 39 1.90 -18.72 -7.11
N TYR A 40 2.74 -17.95 -6.42
CA TYR A 40 3.60 -18.46 -5.36
C TYR A 40 2.77 -19.01 -4.19
N SER A 41 1.77 -18.27 -3.69
CA SER A 41 0.95 -18.75 -2.55
C SER A 41 0.14 -20.00 -2.88
N ARG A 42 -0.10 -20.27 -4.17
CA ARG A 42 -0.72 -21.51 -4.67
C ARG A 42 0.28 -22.66 -4.90
N GLY A 43 1.59 -22.43 -4.74
CA GLY A 43 2.64 -23.43 -4.95
C GLY A 43 2.92 -23.77 -6.42
N VAL A 44 2.59 -22.89 -7.37
CA VAL A 44 2.78 -23.13 -8.81
C VAL A 44 4.04 -22.42 -9.31
N GLU A 45 5.20 -23.00 -9.00
CA GLU A 45 6.52 -22.38 -9.17
C GLU A 45 6.91 -22.14 -10.64
N VAL A 46 6.55 -23.05 -11.55
CA VAL A 46 6.84 -22.89 -13.00
C VAL A 46 6.07 -21.71 -13.61
N SER A 47 4.82 -21.50 -13.18
CA SER A 47 3.99 -20.38 -13.66
C SER A 47 4.45 -19.03 -13.08
N LEU A 48 5.05 -19.06 -11.89
CA LEU A 48 5.59 -17.89 -11.20
C LEU A 48 6.76 -17.29 -11.97
N VAL A 49 7.77 -18.10 -12.30
CA VAL A 49 8.97 -17.65 -13.02
C VAL A 49 8.57 -17.04 -14.37
N GLY A 50 7.71 -17.72 -15.13
CA GLY A 50 7.23 -17.22 -16.42
C GLY A 50 6.43 -15.91 -16.32
N SER A 51 5.63 -15.73 -15.26
CA SER A 51 4.87 -14.50 -15.04
C SER A 51 5.77 -13.33 -14.64
N LEU A 52 6.79 -13.60 -13.82
CA LEU A 52 7.76 -12.61 -13.38
C LEU A 52 8.70 -12.16 -14.51
N GLN A 53 9.18 -13.10 -15.32
CA GLN A 53 9.97 -12.83 -16.53
C GLN A 53 9.17 -11.99 -17.54
N ARG A 54 7.88 -12.30 -17.73
CA ARG A 54 6.99 -11.51 -18.59
C ARG A 54 6.74 -10.10 -18.06
N LEU A 55 6.67 -9.94 -16.74
CA LEU A 55 6.45 -8.63 -16.10
C LEU A 55 7.70 -7.73 -16.15
N ARG A 56 8.90 -8.31 -15.97
CA ARG A 56 10.18 -7.58 -15.99
C ARG A 56 10.77 -7.43 -17.38
N GLY A 57 10.42 -8.32 -18.31
CA GLY A 57 11.02 -8.40 -19.64
C GLY A 57 12.46 -8.92 -19.62
N THR A 58 12.89 -9.54 -18.51
CA THR A 58 14.24 -10.08 -18.31
C THR A 58 14.19 -11.50 -17.77
N ASN A 59 15.25 -12.28 -18.06
CA ASN A 59 15.39 -13.64 -17.51
C ASN A 59 16.10 -13.66 -16.15
N LEU A 60 16.76 -12.56 -15.78
CA LEU A 60 17.45 -12.38 -14.50
C LEU A 60 16.43 -12.02 -13.42
N VAL A 61 15.71 -13.03 -12.93
CA VAL A 61 14.68 -12.86 -11.90
C VAL A 61 14.91 -13.73 -10.66
N GLU A 62 15.99 -14.53 -10.63
CA GLU A 62 16.31 -15.40 -9.49
C GLU A 62 16.42 -14.64 -8.16
N ASP A 63 17.03 -13.45 -8.14
CA ASP A 63 17.19 -12.68 -6.90
C ASP A 63 15.83 -12.17 -6.37
N GLU A 64 14.98 -11.61 -7.24
CA GLU A 64 13.61 -11.22 -6.86
C GLU A 64 12.75 -12.44 -6.45
N LEU A 65 12.97 -13.59 -7.10
CA LEU A 65 12.28 -14.83 -6.76
C LEU A 65 12.65 -15.30 -5.35
N LYS A 66 13.93 -15.22 -4.99
CA LYS A 66 14.44 -15.56 -3.67
C LYS A 66 13.91 -14.59 -2.61
N ASP A 67 13.88 -13.29 -2.89
CA ASP A 67 13.29 -12.30 -1.99
C ASP A 67 11.79 -12.59 -1.75
N MET A 68 11.04 -12.88 -2.82
CA MET A 68 9.63 -13.27 -2.69
C MET A 68 9.43 -14.59 -1.92
N HIS A 69 10.32 -15.56 -2.07
CA HIS A 69 10.26 -16.83 -1.32
C HIS A 69 10.36 -16.56 0.18
N THR A 70 11.39 -15.80 0.57
CA THR A 70 11.61 -15.37 1.96
C THR A 70 10.44 -14.51 2.47
N GLU A 71 9.84 -13.69 1.60
CA GLU A 71 8.67 -12.87 1.92
C GLU A 71 7.45 -13.72 2.26
N VAL A 72 7.06 -14.62 1.38
CA VAL A 72 5.85 -15.41 1.56
C VAL A 72 6.00 -16.45 2.67
N GLU A 73 7.18 -17.06 2.84
CA GLU A 73 7.39 -18.00 3.95
C GLU A 73 7.29 -17.34 5.31
N SER A 74 7.84 -16.13 5.46
CA SER A 74 7.74 -15.37 6.72
C SER A 74 6.30 -14.99 7.07
N GLU A 75 5.44 -14.80 6.06
CA GLU A 75 4.04 -14.41 6.23
C GLU A 75 3.07 -15.60 6.16
N ARG A 76 3.59 -16.83 5.99
CA ARG A 76 2.76 -18.04 5.91
C ARG A 76 1.90 -18.23 7.16
N ASN A 77 2.44 -17.89 8.33
CA ASN A 77 1.72 -17.92 9.60
C ASN A 77 0.56 -16.90 9.67
N LEU A 78 0.55 -15.89 8.78
CA LEU A 78 -0.48 -14.85 8.71
C LEU A 78 -1.58 -15.17 7.67
N GLN A 79 -1.31 -16.02 6.67
CA GLN A 79 -2.23 -16.26 5.53
C GLN A 79 -3.61 -16.79 5.97
N ASP A 80 -3.62 -17.67 6.96
CA ASP A 80 -4.84 -18.34 7.42
C ASP A 80 -5.55 -17.64 8.58
N LEU A 81 -5.08 -16.45 8.99
CA LEU A 81 -5.69 -15.74 10.12
C LEU A 81 -7.16 -15.39 9.86
N SER A 82 -8.02 -15.82 10.76
CA SER A 82 -9.43 -15.46 10.83
C SER A 82 -9.60 -14.00 11.27
N TYR A 83 -10.75 -13.40 10.97
CA TYR A 83 -11.10 -12.05 11.45
C TYR A 83 -10.98 -11.92 12.97
N ARG A 84 -11.30 -12.99 13.72
CA ARG A 84 -11.17 -13.00 15.19
C ARG A 84 -9.72 -12.92 15.64
N GLU A 85 -8.81 -13.57 14.91
CA GLU A 85 -7.38 -13.58 15.25
C GLU A 85 -6.73 -12.25 14.88
N ILE A 86 -7.12 -11.65 13.74
CA ILE A 86 -6.72 -10.28 13.37
C ILE A 86 -7.14 -9.26 14.44
N LEU A 87 -8.34 -9.41 15.00
CA LEU A 87 -8.84 -8.55 16.09
C LEU A 87 -8.23 -8.89 17.46
N GLY A 88 -7.71 -10.10 17.62
CA GLY A 88 -7.00 -10.57 18.81
C GLY A 88 -5.59 -10.00 18.90
N ASP A 89 -4.88 -9.94 17.76
CA ASP A 89 -3.56 -9.34 17.66
C ASP A 89 -3.64 -7.80 17.83
N LYS A 90 -2.90 -7.28 18.81
CA LYS A 90 -2.90 -5.86 19.15
C LYS A 90 -2.35 -4.98 18.02
N THR A 91 -1.33 -5.44 17.31
CA THR A 91 -0.68 -4.71 16.22
C THR A 91 -1.60 -4.70 15.01
N LEU A 92 -2.09 -5.87 14.57
CA LEU A 92 -3.01 -5.98 13.42
C LEU A 92 -4.33 -5.24 13.67
N ARG A 93 -4.85 -5.27 14.89
CA ARG A 93 -6.03 -4.48 15.28
C ARG A 93 -5.80 -2.98 15.16
N ARG A 94 -4.63 -2.48 15.58
CA ARG A 94 -4.29 -1.04 15.43
C ARG A 94 -4.22 -0.65 13.96
N LEU A 95 -3.52 -1.44 13.15
CA LEU A 95 -3.45 -1.27 11.70
C LEU A 95 -4.85 -1.23 11.06
N LEU A 96 -5.71 -2.20 11.40
CA LEU A 96 -7.07 -2.28 10.88
C LEU A 96 -7.88 -1.02 11.19
N TRP A 97 -7.92 -0.61 12.46
CA TRP A 97 -8.69 0.57 12.86
C TRP A 97 -8.14 1.87 12.27
N THR A 98 -6.82 1.99 12.10
CA THR A 98 -6.21 3.14 11.43
C THR A 98 -6.68 3.24 9.97
N GLY A 99 -6.68 2.14 9.21
CA GLY A 99 -7.15 2.16 7.81
C GLY A 99 -8.67 2.33 7.67
N VAL A 100 -9.45 1.77 8.61
CA VAL A 100 -10.90 2.01 8.69
C VAL A 100 -11.19 3.48 8.96
N ALA A 101 -10.51 4.09 9.93
CA ALA A 101 -10.66 5.51 10.24
C ALA A 101 -10.24 6.39 9.06
N LEU A 102 -9.20 6.00 8.30
CA LEU A 102 -8.75 6.73 7.12
C LEU A 102 -9.81 6.73 6.00
N HIS A 103 -10.38 5.56 5.68
CA HIS A 103 -11.43 5.43 4.65
C HIS A 103 -12.75 6.10 5.06
N LEU A 104 -13.16 5.91 6.32
CA LEU A 104 -14.34 6.58 6.85
C LEU A 104 -14.14 8.10 6.84
N GLY A 105 -12.96 8.56 7.28
CA GLY A 105 -12.56 9.96 7.28
C GLY A 105 -12.53 10.59 5.89
N GLN A 106 -11.99 9.90 4.88
CA GLN A 106 -11.99 10.37 3.50
C GLN A 106 -13.40 10.69 3.01
N GLN A 107 -14.40 9.88 3.37
CA GLN A 107 -15.78 10.11 2.95
C GLN A 107 -16.48 11.18 3.79
N LEU A 108 -16.27 11.17 5.11
CA LEU A 108 -16.77 12.19 6.03
C LEU A 108 -16.09 13.55 5.84
N SER A 109 -15.01 13.63 5.07
CA SER A 109 -14.36 14.90 4.69
C SER A 109 -15.31 15.85 3.96
N GLY A 110 -16.42 15.35 3.38
CA GLY A 110 -17.41 16.19 2.72
C GLY A 110 -17.19 16.37 1.22
N MET A 111 -16.26 15.63 0.61
CA MET A 111 -16.03 15.69 -0.84
C MET A 111 -17.29 15.36 -1.65
N ASN A 112 -17.97 14.26 -1.32
CA ASN A 112 -19.22 13.88 -1.98
C ASN A 112 -20.35 14.89 -1.75
N ALA A 113 -20.42 15.46 -0.55
CA ALA A 113 -21.36 16.53 -0.24
C ALA A 113 -21.12 17.79 -1.09
N ILE A 114 -19.86 18.20 -1.26
CA ILE A 114 -19.49 19.33 -2.12
C ILE A 114 -19.82 19.05 -3.59
N ILE A 115 -19.56 17.86 -4.11
CA ILE A 115 -19.90 17.53 -5.50
C ILE A 115 -21.41 17.67 -5.73
N VAL A 116 -22.24 17.11 -4.85
CA VAL A 116 -23.70 17.22 -4.97
C VAL A 116 -24.16 18.67 -4.80
N TYR A 117 -23.63 19.37 -3.81
CA TYR A 117 -23.98 20.77 -3.55
C TYR A 117 -23.45 21.72 -4.63
N SER A 118 -22.39 21.35 -5.35
CA SER A 118 -21.82 22.16 -6.41
C SER A 118 -22.81 22.39 -7.55
N VAL A 119 -23.77 21.49 -7.77
CA VAL A 119 -24.84 21.68 -8.75
C VAL A 119 -25.75 22.84 -8.34
N ASP A 120 -26.18 22.89 -7.07
CA ASP A 120 -26.92 24.05 -6.54
C ASP A 120 -26.06 25.31 -6.64
N LEU A 121 -24.78 25.21 -6.32
CA LEU A 121 -23.82 26.31 -6.39
C LEU A 121 -23.76 26.88 -7.81
N PHE A 122 -23.56 26.04 -8.82
CA PHE A 122 -23.39 26.44 -10.22
C PHE A 122 -24.70 26.85 -10.88
N SER A 123 -25.85 26.31 -10.45
CA SER A 123 -27.15 26.65 -11.02
C SER A 123 -27.49 28.14 -10.83
N PHE A 124 -27.09 28.74 -9.71
CA PHE A 124 -27.28 30.18 -9.45
C PHE A 124 -26.04 31.02 -9.76
N SER A 125 -24.85 30.41 -9.84
CA SER A 125 -23.58 31.11 -9.96
C SER A 125 -22.97 31.15 -11.37
N SER A 126 -23.59 30.48 -12.34
CA SER A 126 -22.88 30.19 -13.59
C SER A 126 -22.41 31.43 -14.34
N ILE A 127 -21.13 31.41 -14.71
CA ILE A 127 -20.48 32.40 -15.59
C ILE A 127 -20.78 32.04 -17.05
N GLN A 128 -20.83 30.73 -17.37
CA GLN A 128 -21.12 30.19 -18.70
C GLN A 128 -22.17 29.05 -18.73
N GLY A 129 -22.73 28.67 -17.58
CA GLY A 129 -23.73 27.60 -17.41
C GLY A 129 -23.31 26.54 -16.37
N PRO A 130 -24.25 25.97 -15.57
CA PRO A 130 -23.93 25.03 -14.49
C PRO A 130 -23.21 23.76 -14.96
N ASP A 131 -23.53 23.28 -16.16
CA ASP A 131 -22.89 22.11 -16.76
C ASP A 131 -21.40 22.34 -17.05
N THR A 132 -21.05 23.56 -17.48
CA THR A 132 -19.66 23.94 -17.79
C THR A 132 -18.83 24.01 -16.51
N ASP A 133 -19.38 24.57 -15.44
CA ASP A 133 -18.68 24.71 -14.16
C ASP A 133 -18.45 23.35 -13.49
N LEU A 134 -19.43 22.44 -13.58
CA LEU A 134 -19.26 21.05 -13.12
C LEU A 134 -18.19 20.30 -13.92
N ALA A 135 -18.14 20.50 -15.25
CA ALA A 135 -17.10 19.93 -16.10
C ALA A 135 -15.70 20.46 -15.75
N ILE A 136 -15.58 21.74 -15.39
CA ILE A 136 -14.32 22.34 -14.92
C ILE A 136 -13.87 21.66 -13.63
N VAL A 137 -14.75 21.49 -12.65
CA VAL A 137 -14.41 20.81 -11.38
C VAL A 137 -13.94 19.38 -11.62
N GLY A 138 -14.67 18.61 -12.44
CA GLY A 138 -14.29 17.24 -12.79
C GLY A 138 -12.96 17.17 -13.54
N GLY A 139 -12.74 18.09 -14.48
CA GLY A 139 -11.49 18.22 -15.23
C GLY A 139 -10.29 18.55 -14.34
N VAL A 140 -10.45 19.50 -13.40
CA VAL A 140 -9.39 19.83 -12.43
C VAL A 140 -9.10 18.64 -11.53
N ASN A 141 -10.12 17.95 -11.01
CA ASN A 141 -9.92 16.73 -10.22
C ASN A 141 -9.06 15.72 -11.00
N PHE A 142 -9.44 15.42 -12.24
CA PHE A 142 -8.73 14.47 -13.09
C PHE A 142 -7.29 14.90 -13.36
N LEU A 143 -7.07 16.14 -13.79
CA LEU A 143 -5.74 16.65 -14.16
C LEU A 143 -4.80 16.78 -12.96
N VAL A 144 -5.33 17.22 -11.81
CA VAL A 144 -4.55 17.34 -10.58
C VAL A 144 -4.19 15.96 -10.03
N THR A 145 -5.13 15.01 -10.01
CA THR A 145 -4.81 13.64 -9.59
C THR A 145 -3.77 13.01 -10.52
N LEU A 146 -3.97 13.10 -11.84
CA LEU A 146 -3.09 12.44 -12.81
C LEU A 146 -1.70 13.09 -12.90
N GLY A 147 -1.62 14.42 -12.90
CA GLY A 147 -0.36 15.13 -13.10
C GLY A 147 0.37 15.45 -11.81
N VAL A 148 -0.33 16.01 -10.83
CA VAL A 148 0.28 16.62 -9.63
C VAL A 148 0.42 15.58 -8.52
N SER A 149 -0.64 14.82 -8.22
CA SER A 149 -0.60 13.88 -7.10
C SER A 149 0.43 12.77 -7.33
N ILE A 150 0.47 12.17 -8.52
CA ILE A 150 1.45 11.11 -8.84
C ILE A 150 2.89 11.60 -8.63
N CYS A 151 3.22 12.79 -9.14
CA CYS A 151 4.56 13.37 -8.99
C CYS A 151 4.91 13.71 -7.53
N LEU A 152 3.93 14.17 -6.73
CA LEU A 152 4.16 14.55 -5.34
C LEU A 152 4.21 13.36 -4.39
N LEU A 153 3.44 12.30 -4.65
CA LEU A 153 3.36 11.13 -3.77
C LEU A 153 4.72 10.48 -3.55
N ASP A 154 5.55 10.44 -4.59
CA ASP A 154 6.89 9.83 -4.51
C ASP A 154 7.92 10.79 -3.91
N ARG A 155 7.76 12.11 -4.13
CA ARG A 155 8.72 13.13 -3.66
C ARG A 155 8.51 13.57 -2.22
N VAL A 156 7.26 13.75 -1.79
CA VAL A 156 6.91 14.36 -0.50
C VAL A 156 6.58 13.29 0.55
N GLY A 157 6.07 12.14 0.11
CA GLY A 157 5.58 11.09 1.01
C GLY A 157 4.08 11.20 1.29
N ARG A 158 3.52 10.12 1.84
CA ARG A 158 2.07 9.90 1.89
C ARG A 158 1.43 10.61 3.08
N LYS A 159 2.08 10.57 4.25
CA LYS A 159 1.60 11.23 5.47
C LYS A 159 1.47 12.76 5.32
N PRO A 160 2.50 13.52 4.87
CA PRO A 160 2.39 14.96 4.73
C PRO A 160 1.33 15.37 3.70
N LEU A 161 1.18 14.63 2.60
CA LEU A 161 0.12 14.91 1.61
C LEU A 161 -1.28 14.76 2.19
N LEU A 162 -1.51 13.73 3.01
CA LEU A 162 -2.78 13.58 3.73
C LEU A 162 -3.02 14.74 4.71
N VAL A 163 -2.03 15.08 5.54
CA VAL A 163 -2.15 16.16 6.54
C VAL A 163 -2.40 17.51 5.87
N TYR A 164 -1.57 17.89 4.90
CA TYR A 164 -1.71 19.17 4.20
C TYR A 164 -2.97 19.23 3.34
N GLY A 165 -3.38 18.12 2.73
CA GLY A 165 -4.64 18.04 1.98
C GLY A 165 -5.86 18.30 2.87
N TYR A 166 -5.95 17.61 4.02
CA TYR A 166 -7.04 17.86 4.98
C TYR A 166 -6.99 19.27 5.59
N LEU A 167 -5.80 19.81 5.86
CA LEU A 167 -5.65 21.18 6.37
C LEU A 167 -6.09 22.24 5.34
N ALA A 168 -5.73 22.05 4.06
CA ALA A 168 -6.19 22.90 2.97
C ALA A 168 -7.72 22.82 2.82
N MET A 169 -8.30 21.62 2.87
CA MET A 169 -9.75 21.41 2.85
C MET A 169 -10.46 22.10 4.04
N PHE A 170 -9.86 22.07 5.24
CA PHE A 170 -10.36 22.80 6.41
C PHE A 170 -10.46 24.31 6.15
N ILE A 171 -9.36 24.92 5.67
CA ILE A 171 -9.31 26.37 5.39
C ILE A 171 -10.34 26.74 4.32
N LEU A 172 -10.42 25.95 3.25
CA LEU A 172 -11.30 26.22 2.12
C LEU A 172 -12.78 26.08 2.50
N PHE A 173 -13.14 25.11 3.34
CA PHE A 173 -14.50 25.03 3.88
C PHE A 173 -14.84 26.20 4.78
N LEU A 174 -13.89 26.67 5.61
CA LEU A 174 -14.12 27.84 6.45
C LEU A 174 -14.35 29.09 5.59
N MET A 175 -13.55 29.30 4.54
CA MET A 175 -13.74 30.39 3.59
C MET A 175 -15.12 30.31 2.91
N LEU A 176 -15.51 29.11 2.49
CA LEU A 176 -16.81 28.88 1.86
C LEU A 176 -17.98 29.14 2.83
N SER A 177 -17.83 28.77 4.11
CA SER A 177 -18.81 29.02 5.16
C SER A 177 -18.95 30.51 5.52
N VAL A 178 -17.86 31.28 5.48
CA VAL A 178 -17.92 32.73 5.71
C VAL A 178 -18.66 33.40 4.55
N SER A 179 -18.28 33.07 3.31
CA SER A 179 -18.91 33.56 2.09
C SER A 179 -20.43 33.29 2.08
N SER A 180 -20.82 32.11 2.56
CA SER A 180 -22.23 31.75 2.66
C SER A 180 -23.01 32.52 3.71
N THR A 181 -22.42 32.68 4.90
CA THR A 181 -23.10 33.32 6.03
C THR A 181 -23.29 34.81 5.79
N MET A 182 -22.33 35.45 5.11
CA MET A 182 -22.43 36.85 4.73
C MET A 182 -23.43 37.10 3.58
N GLY A 183 -24.02 36.05 2.99
CA GLY A 183 -24.95 36.18 1.86
C GLY A 183 -24.30 36.81 0.62
N VAL A 184 -22.97 36.83 0.54
CA VAL A 184 -22.22 37.33 -0.63
C VAL A 184 -22.04 36.25 -1.67
N TRP A 185 -22.45 35.01 -1.37
CA TRP A 185 -22.25 33.82 -2.19
C TRP A 185 -22.63 33.99 -3.68
N PHE A 186 -23.71 34.74 -3.94
CA PHE A 186 -24.28 34.95 -5.27
C PHE A 186 -23.95 36.31 -5.90
N ARG A 187 -23.30 37.22 -5.17
CA ARG A 187 -22.99 38.58 -5.67
C ARG A 187 -21.72 38.59 -6.49
N HIS A 188 -21.72 39.34 -7.59
CA HIS A 188 -20.47 39.65 -8.29
C HIS A 188 -19.60 40.56 -7.39
N PRO A 189 -18.29 40.33 -7.22
CA PRO A 189 -17.41 39.32 -7.84
C PRO A 189 -17.25 38.00 -7.04
N TRP A 190 -17.81 37.92 -5.83
CA TRP A 190 -17.66 36.81 -4.89
C TRP A 190 -18.03 35.45 -5.46
N ARG A 191 -18.95 35.42 -6.42
CA ARG A 191 -19.32 34.25 -7.21
C ARG A 191 -18.13 33.52 -7.84
N ILE A 192 -17.20 34.26 -8.45
CA ILE A 192 -15.98 33.72 -9.07
C ILE A 192 -15.04 33.20 -7.97
N VAL A 193 -14.92 33.95 -6.88
CA VAL A 193 -14.10 33.57 -5.72
C VAL A 193 -14.57 32.23 -5.15
N ASN A 194 -15.89 32.03 -5.01
CA ASN A 194 -16.46 30.79 -4.51
C ASN A 194 -16.23 29.59 -5.45
N LEU A 195 -16.31 29.81 -6.76
CA LEU A 195 -15.93 28.78 -7.74
C LEU A 195 -14.47 28.38 -7.57
N VAL A 196 -13.55 29.36 -7.45
CA VAL A 196 -12.13 29.10 -7.22
C VAL A 196 -11.90 28.35 -5.91
N ILE A 197 -12.62 28.68 -4.84
CA ILE A 197 -12.56 27.97 -3.55
C ILE A 197 -12.99 26.50 -3.72
N VAL A 198 -14.10 26.24 -4.43
CA VAL A 198 -14.60 24.87 -4.67
C VAL A 198 -13.62 24.08 -5.54
N VAL A 199 -13.07 24.69 -6.59
CA VAL A 199 -12.04 24.06 -7.43
C VAL A 199 -10.78 23.76 -6.62
N GLY A 200 -10.33 24.70 -5.80
CA GLY A 200 -9.20 24.51 -4.89
C GLY A 200 -9.45 23.40 -3.86
N PHE A 201 -10.68 23.27 -3.38
CA PHE A 201 -11.06 22.22 -2.43
C PHE A 201 -10.95 20.84 -3.07
N VAL A 202 -11.47 20.71 -4.30
CA VAL A 202 -11.37 19.49 -5.08
C VAL A 202 -9.92 19.16 -5.43
N ALA A 203 -9.10 20.16 -5.77
CA ALA A 203 -7.68 19.97 -5.99
C ALA A 203 -6.94 19.49 -4.72
N ALA A 204 -7.23 20.08 -3.56
CA ALA A 204 -6.64 19.65 -2.28
C ALA A 204 -6.98 18.19 -1.95
N TYR A 205 -8.25 17.80 -2.16
CA TYR A 205 -8.68 16.41 -2.03
C TYR A 205 -7.93 15.49 -3.01
N ALA A 206 -7.84 15.88 -4.28
CA ALA A 206 -7.20 15.13 -5.36
C ALA A 206 -5.70 14.90 -5.14
N ILE A 207 -5.01 15.83 -4.46
CA ILE A 207 -3.57 15.73 -4.17
C ILE A 207 -3.29 14.75 -3.04
N GLY A 208 -4.06 14.80 -1.94
CA GLY A 208 -3.76 14.06 -0.71
C GLY A 208 -4.81 13.00 -0.37
N PRO A 209 -5.94 13.37 0.26
CA PRO A 209 -6.96 12.44 0.75
C PRO A 209 -7.48 11.44 -0.28
N GLY A 210 -7.64 11.87 -1.53
CA GLY A 210 -8.10 11.04 -2.65
C GLY A 210 -7.24 9.79 -2.83
N PRO A 211 -6.01 9.92 -3.34
CA PRO A 211 -5.13 8.77 -3.58
C PRO A 211 -4.49 8.22 -2.29
N GLY A 212 -4.12 9.09 -1.35
CA GLY A 212 -3.41 8.68 -0.13
C GLY A 212 -4.20 7.68 0.72
N THR A 213 -5.53 7.79 0.78
CA THR A 213 -6.37 6.87 1.54
C THR A 213 -6.39 5.45 0.99
N TRP A 214 -6.19 5.29 -0.33
CA TRP A 214 -6.15 3.98 -0.97
C TRP A 214 -4.74 3.37 -0.94
N ILE A 215 -3.71 4.21 -1.05
CA ILE A 215 -2.31 3.77 -1.08
C ILE A 215 -1.83 3.36 0.32
N VAL A 216 -2.06 4.21 1.33
CA VAL A 216 -1.48 3.99 2.68
C VAL A 216 -1.85 2.63 3.26
N PRO A 217 -3.12 2.16 3.25
CA PRO A 217 -3.46 0.85 3.80
C PRO A 217 -2.83 -0.33 3.03
N VAL A 218 -2.60 -0.19 1.72
CA VAL A 218 -1.89 -1.21 0.93
C VAL A 218 -0.43 -1.32 1.38
N GLU A 219 0.22 -0.18 1.61
CA GLU A 219 1.61 -0.12 2.09
C GLU A 219 1.74 -0.54 3.56
N MET A 220 0.72 -0.26 4.36
CA MET A 220 0.73 -0.50 5.81
C MET A 220 0.36 -1.95 6.18
N TYR A 221 -0.50 -2.61 5.40
CA TYR A 221 -1.00 -3.95 5.72
C TYR A 221 -0.06 -5.06 5.25
N PRO A 222 0.20 -6.09 6.10
CA PRO A 222 0.94 -7.28 5.68
C PRO A 222 0.24 -7.97 4.52
N LEU A 223 1.01 -8.47 3.54
CA LEU A 223 0.47 -8.97 2.27
C LEU A 223 -0.52 -10.12 2.49
N ALA A 224 -0.21 -11.03 3.42
CA ALA A 224 -1.05 -12.19 3.77
C ALA A 224 -2.49 -11.86 4.20
N VAL A 225 -2.69 -10.81 5.01
CA VAL A 225 -4.03 -10.42 5.52
C VAL A 225 -4.59 -9.16 4.85
N ARG A 226 -3.83 -8.55 3.93
CA ARG A 226 -4.15 -7.29 3.26
C ARG A 226 -5.54 -7.28 2.65
N ALA A 227 -5.89 -8.32 1.88
CA ALA A 227 -7.19 -8.39 1.22
C ALA A 227 -8.36 -8.41 2.22
N LYS A 228 -8.24 -9.17 3.32
CA LYS A 228 -9.25 -9.23 4.39
C LYS A 228 -9.42 -7.88 5.07
N MET A 229 -8.33 -7.20 5.40
CA MET A 229 -8.35 -5.89 6.08
C MET A 229 -8.84 -4.77 5.16
N LEU A 230 -8.41 -4.75 3.89
CA LEU A 230 -8.90 -3.80 2.89
C LEU A 230 -10.40 -3.96 2.64
N GLY A 231 -10.92 -5.19 2.63
CA GLY A 231 -12.37 -5.42 2.51
C GLY A 231 -13.17 -4.68 3.58
N VAL A 232 -12.72 -4.72 4.85
CA VAL A 232 -13.35 -3.97 5.95
C VAL A 232 -13.23 -2.45 5.75
N CYS A 233 -12.08 -1.97 5.28
CA CYS A 233 -11.88 -0.55 4.98
C CYS A 233 -12.81 -0.05 3.88
N VAL A 234 -12.97 -0.83 2.81
CA VAL A 234 -13.87 -0.51 1.70
C VAL A 234 -15.33 -0.52 2.16
N CYS A 235 -15.74 -1.45 3.02
CA CYS A 235 -17.06 -1.40 3.66
C CYS A 235 -17.24 -0.10 4.46
N ALA A 236 -16.26 0.29 5.26
CA ALA A 236 -16.28 1.54 6.02
C ALA A 236 -16.35 2.77 5.12
N ASN A 237 -15.68 2.74 3.96
CA ASN A 237 -15.79 3.77 2.93
C ASN A 237 -17.24 3.94 2.47
N TRP A 238 -17.90 2.86 2.02
CA TRP A 238 -19.28 2.96 1.53
C TRP A 238 -20.26 3.41 2.61
N VAL A 239 -20.08 2.95 3.85
CA VAL A 239 -20.85 3.43 5.00
C VAL A 239 -20.61 4.92 5.23
N GLY A 240 -19.36 5.37 5.21
CA GLY A 240 -19.00 6.78 5.35
C GLY A 240 -19.61 7.65 4.26
N GLN A 241 -19.64 7.16 3.02
CA GLN A 241 -20.25 7.87 1.90
C GLN A 241 -21.76 8.05 2.11
N PHE A 242 -22.46 6.98 2.52
CA PHE A 242 -23.87 7.05 2.86
C PHE A 242 -24.14 8.05 3.99
N LEU A 243 -23.36 7.98 5.07
CA LEU A 243 -23.48 8.88 6.22
C LEU A 243 -23.20 10.34 5.83
N CYS A 244 -22.20 10.59 4.99
CA CYS A 244 -21.89 11.93 4.52
C CYS A 244 -23.03 12.51 3.68
N LEU A 245 -23.56 11.78 2.69
CA LEU A 245 -24.62 12.28 1.82
C LEU A 245 -25.94 12.50 2.57
N PHE A 246 -26.34 11.53 3.38
CA PHE A 246 -27.56 11.65 4.20
C PHE A 246 -27.39 12.74 5.26
N GLY A 247 -26.27 12.72 5.98
CA GLY A 247 -25.97 13.69 7.03
C GLY A 247 -25.86 15.12 6.51
N PHE A 248 -25.26 15.34 5.34
CA PHE A 248 -25.16 16.66 4.73
C PHE A 248 -26.54 17.27 4.46
N LEU A 249 -27.46 16.51 3.87
CA LEU A 249 -28.80 17.01 3.54
C LEU A 249 -29.58 17.39 4.80
N VAL A 250 -29.53 16.51 5.82
CA VAL A 250 -30.16 16.74 7.12
C VAL A 250 -29.56 17.98 7.80
N LEU A 251 -28.24 18.07 7.92
CA LEU A 251 -27.57 19.22 8.54
C LEU A 251 -27.90 20.52 7.81
N LYS A 252 -27.86 20.53 6.47
CA LYS A 252 -28.19 21.71 5.66
C LYS A 252 -29.63 22.17 5.92
N GLN A 253 -30.58 21.27 6.14
CA GLN A 253 -31.97 21.62 6.44
C GLN A 253 -32.12 22.30 7.81
N TYR A 254 -31.39 21.86 8.83
CA TYR A 254 -31.54 22.37 10.21
C TYR A 254 -30.64 23.56 10.53
N ILE A 255 -29.36 23.52 10.14
CA ILE A 255 -28.35 24.52 10.51
C ILE A 255 -27.86 25.34 9.31
N GLY A 256 -28.39 25.07 8.11
CA GLY A 256 -28.13 25.88 6.93
C GLY A 256 -26.63 25.93 6.58
N PRO A 257 -26.07 27.13 6.32
CA PRO A 257 -24.68 27.26 5.90
C PRO A 257 -23.63 26.83 6.93
N LEU A 258 -23.99 26.78 8.22
CA LEU A 258 -23.10 26.30 9.29
C LEU A 258 -22.71 24.83 9.14
N THR A 259 -23.42 24.08 8.29
CA THR A 259 -23.03 22.73 7.88
C THR A 259 -21.60 22.67 7.37
N LEU A 260 -21.14 23.70 6.64
CA LEU A 260 -19.77 23.76 6.13
C LEU A 260 -18.73 23.88 7.25
N VAL A 261 -19.05 24.55 8.36
CA VAL A 261 -18.18 24.61 9.55
C VAL A 261 -18.03 23.23 10.18
N VAL A 262 -19.11 22.43 10.23
CA VAL A 262 -19.06 21.06 10.75
C VAL A 262 -18.06 20.23 9.93
N TYR A 263 -18.14 20.29 8.61
CA TYR A 263 -17.18 19.61 7.74
C TYR A 263 -15.76 20.18 7.85
N ALA A 264 -15.60 21.50 8.04
CA ALA A 264 -14.30 22.08 8.33
C ALA A 264 -13.68 21.44 9.59
N ILE A 265 -14.42 21.41 10.70
CA ILE A 265 -13.94 20.81 11.96
C ILE A 265 -13.58 19.33 11.76
N ILE A 266 -14.39 18.57 11.01
CA ILE A 266 -14.07 17.17 10.67
C ILE A 266 -12.72 17.10 9.94
N ASN A 267 -12.49 17.93 8.92
CA ASN A 267 -11.22 17.96 8.19
C ASN A 267 -10.03 18.32 9.10
N LEU A 268 -10.20 19.23 10.06
CA LEU A 268 -9.16 19.54 11.03
C LEU A 268 -8.85 18.34 11.93
N VAL A 269 -9.87 17.64 12.42
CA VAL A 269 -9.71 16.41 13.22
C VAL A 269 -9.01 15.33 12.40
N LEU A 270 -9.34 15.18 11.11
CA LEU A 270 -8.69 14.23 10.21
C LEU A 270 -7.23 14.58 9.94
N ALA A 271 -6.89 15.87 9.79
CA ALA A 271 -5.51 16.31 9.67
C ALA A 271 -4.70 15.97 10.93
N LEU A 272 -5.27 16.21 12.12
CA LEU A 272 -4.65 15.85 13.40
C LEU A 272 -4.50 14.33 13.55
N PHE A 273 -5.54 13.56 13.19
CA PHE A 273 -5.48 12.10 13.18
C PHE A 273 -4.36 11.59 12.27
N CYS A 274 -4.26 12.09 11.04
CA CYS A 274 -3.19 11.71 10.12
C CYS A 274 -1.81 12.08 10.67
N HIS A 275 -1.69 13.24 11.32
CA HIS A 275 -0.42 13.68 11.90
C HIS A 275 0.03 12.79 13.08
N LEU A 276 -0.91 12.39 13.95
CA LEU A 276 -0.61 11.66 15.19
C LEU A 276 -0.59 10.14 15.02
N CYS A 277 -1.49 9.58 14.19
CA CYS A 277 -1.71 8.13 14.11
C CYS A 277 -1.05 7.47 12.91
N LEU A 278 -0.71 8.21 11.84
CA LEU A 278 0.00 7.63 10.70
C LEU A 278 1.51 7.72 10.87
N ILE A 279 2.20 6.67 10.43
CA ILE A 279 3.64 6.65 10.19
C ILE A 279 3.85 6.96 8.70
N GLU A 280 4.96 7.59 8.35
CA GLU A 280 5.33 7.74 6.94
C GLU A 280 5.58 6.35 6.34
N THR A 281 5.01 6.08 5.16
CA THR A 281 5.14 4.79 4.47
C THR A 281 6.01 4.88 3.22
N ASN A 282 6.45 6.07 2.84
CA ASN A 282 7.28 6.26 1.65
C ASN A 282 8.63 5.53 1.76
N ASN A 283 8.94 4.71 0.75
CA ASN A 283 10.15 3.89 0.64
C ASN A 283 10.39 2.88 1.78
N ILE A 284 9.36 2.54 2.54
CA ILE A 284 9.44 1.58 3.65
C ILE A 284 8.65 0.34 3.27
N SER A 285 9.22 -0.84 3.50
CA SER A 285 8.52 -2.11 3.22
C SER A 285 7.35 -2.31 4.19
N SER A 286 6.26 -2.97 3.76
CA SER A 286 5.12 -3.27 4.64
C SER A 286 5.52 -4.03 5.90
N ARG A 287 6.60 -4.83 5.83
CA ARG A 287 7.15 -5.57 6.97
C ARG A 287 7.86 -4.64 7.96
N GLU A 288 8.63 -3.68 7.47
CA GLU A 288 9.25 -2.66 8.32
C GLU A 288 8.18 -1.75 8.95
N VAL A 289 7.10 -1.43 8.22
CA VAL A 289 5.94 -0.77 8.84
C VAL A 289 5.37 -1.63 9.98
N LEU A 290 5.17 -2.94 9.75
CA LEU A 290 4.67 -3.84 10.78
C LEU A 290 5.58 -3.87 12.01
N SER A 291 6.91 -3.91 11.83
CA SER A 291 7.87 -3.90 12.93
C SER A 291 7.86 -2.58 13.70
N LEU A 292 7.69 -1.44 13.03
CA LEU A 292 7.52 -0.12 13.66
C LEU A 292 6.22 -0.04 14.50
N TRP A 293 5.12 -0.59 14.00
CA TRP A 293 3.87 -0.68 14.76
C TRP A 293 3.97 -1.66 15.94
N ALA A 294 4.78 -2.71 15.80
CA ALA A 294 5.01 -3.72 16.82
C ALA A 294 6.02 -3.28 17.91
N SER A 295 7.05 -2.50 17.59
CA SER A 295 8.03 -1.99 18.56
C SER A 295 7.40 -0.97 19.53
N GLY A 296 6.42 -0.19 19.07
CA GLY A 296 5.49 0.59 19.91
C GLY A 296 4.45 -0.25 20.68
N SER A 297 4.50 -1.58 20.54
CA SER A 297 3.65 -2.55 21.22
C SER A 297 4.46 -3.79 21.63
N SER A 298 5.43 -3.59 22.54
CA SER A 298 6.22 -4.66 23.17
C SER A 298 5.38 -5.94 23.40
N LYS A 299 5.54 -6.91 22.48
CA LYS A 299 5.13 -8.33 22.55
C LYS A 299 5.31 -9.13 21.25
N TYR A 300 5.65 -8.52 20.10
CA TYR A 300 5.89 -9.27 18.85
C TYR A 300 7.37 -9.66 18.60
N SER A 301 8.32 -9.13 19.40
CA SER A 301 9.76 -9.46 19.24
C SER A 301 10.07 -10.94 19.51
N SER A 302 9.27 -11.61 20.35
CA SER A 302 9.58 -12.97 20.81
C SER A 302 9.31 -14.09 19.80
N HIS A 303 8.88 -13.77 18.57
CA HIS A 303 8.71 -14.76 17.50
C HIS A 303 9.63 -14.55 16.30
N ILE A 304 10.44 -13.48 16.30
CA ILE A 304 11.36 -13.16 15.20
C ILE A 304 12.83 -13.40 15.58
N ASP A 305 13.18 -13.41 16.87
CA ASP A 305 14.58 -13.30 17.32
C ASP A 305 15.44 -14.59 17.33
N ASP A 306 14.93 -15.80 17.06
CA ASP A 306 15.77 -17.01 17.20
C ASP A 306 16.45 -17.51 15.90
N ARG A 307 16.13 -16.94 14.73
CA ARG A 307 16.76 -17.34 13.45
C ARG A 307 17.52 -16.23 12.72
N ASP A 308 17.09 -14.98 12.82
CA ASP A 308 17.66 -13.88 12.01
C ASP A 308 18.89 -13.20 12.65
N SER A 309 19.07 -13.30 13.98
CA SER A 309 20.25 -12.71 14.65
C SER A 309 21.57 -13.38 14.26
N LYS A 310 21.51 -14.63 13.76
CA LYS A 310 22.70 -15.35 13.27
C LYS A 310 23.01 -15.10 11.80
N SER A 311 22.05 -14.67 10.98
CA SER A 311 22.25 -14.39 9.55
C SER A 311 22.63 -12.94 9.26
N LEU A 312 22.28 -12.00 10.15
CA LEU A 312 22.66 -10.59 10.00
C LEU A 312 24.08 -10.28 10.47
N LEU A 313 24.67 -11.10 11.35
CA LEU A 313 26.06 -10.95 11.80
C LEU A 313 27.08 -11.67 10.90
N SER A 314 26.65 -12.36 9.84
CA SER A 314 27.53 -13.10 8.93
C SER A 314 27.72 -12.46 7.55
N ASN A 315 27.05 -11.34 7.26
CA ASN A 315 26.99 -10.77 5.90
C ASN A 315 27.60 -9.36 5.77
N ASP A 316 28.39 -8.89 6.75
CA ASP A 316 29.00 -7.55 6.70
C ASP A 316 30.34 -7.48 5.93
N ASP A 317 30.83 -8.59 5.37
CA ASP A 317 32.00 -8.60 4.49
C ASP A 317 31.58 -8.93 3.05
N GLU A 318 31.05 -7.94 2.31
CA GLU A 318 31.13 -7.76 0.85
C GLU A 318 29.97 -6.88 0.33
N ASN A 319 30.18 -5.56 0.28
CA ASN A 319 29.37 -4.67 -0.55
C ASN A 319 30.28 -3.85 -1.49
N PRO A 320 30.35 -4.20 -2.80
CA PRO A 320 31.22 -3.50 -3.75
C PRO A 320 30.70 -2.15 -4.27
N TYR A 321 29.56 -1.64 -3.80
CA TYR A 321 28.91 -0.45 -4.41
C TYR A 321 29.10 0.88 -3.65
N ALA A 322 29.98 0.94 -2.65
CA ALA A 322 30.20 2.16 -1.86
C ALA A 322 31.22 3.18 -2.43
N LEU A 323 31.71 2.99 -3.66
CA LEU A 323 32.73 3.85 -4.28
C LEU A 323 32.22 4.51 -5.55
N HIS A 324 31.36 5.53 -5.42
CA HIS A 324 31.29 6.67 -6.35
C HIS A 324 30.33 7.72 -5.80
N GLN A 325 30.80 8.55 -4.85
CA GLN A 325 30.34 9.94 -4.68
C GLN A 325 31.19 10.65 -3.62
N THR A 326 32.39 11.07 -4.00
CA THR A 326 33.14 12.12 -3.32
C THR A 326 33.68 13.10 -4.37
N SER A 327 33.03 14.26 -4.50
CA SER A 327 33.66 15.57 -4.35
C SER A 327 32.72 16.70 -4.76
N ALA A 328 32.91 17.85 -4.10
CA ALA A 328 32.29 19.17 -4.30
C ALA A 328 31.07 19.52 -3.41
N GLY A 329 31.38 19.98 -2.20
CA GLY A 329 31.11 21.39 -1.90
C GLY A 329 29.93 21.76 -1.01
N SER A 330 30.29 22.29 0.17
CA SER A 330 29.57 23.29 0.99
C SER A 330 28.42 22.83 1.91
N SER A 331 28.83 22.54 3.16
CA SER A 331 28.39 23.22 4.40
C SER A 331 26.92 23.64 4.55
N VAL A 332 26.26 23.11 5.59
CA VAL A 332 25.88 23.82 6.83
C VAL A 332 24.81 22.99 7.55
N GLY A 333 25.01 22.77 8.87
CA GLY A 333 23.89 22.64 9.81
C GLY A 333 23.63 21.28 10.46
N MET A 334 24.56 20.79 11.29
CA MET A 334 24.24 19.87 12.38
C MET A 334 23.36 20.56 13.43
N ALA A 335 22.24 19.94 13.81
CA ALA A 335 21.58 20.20 15.09
C ALA A 335 20.97 18.90 15.67
N ARG A 336 21.79 18.28 16.52
CA ARG A 336 21.54 17.39 17.67
C ARG A 336 20.09 17.05 18.01
N TYR A 337 19.82 15.75 18.18
CA TYR A 337 18.93 15.25 19.23
C TYR A 337 19.75 14.42 20.22
N SER A 338 19.76 14.87 21.46
CA SER A 338 20.42 14.28 22.62
C SER A 338 19.62 13.08 23.14
N SER A 339 20.29 11.93 23.26
CA SER A 339 19.89 10.83 24.13
C SER A 339 20.29 11.13 25.58
N VAL A 340 19.42 10.77 26.52
CA VAL A 340 19.75 10.67 27.95
C VAL A 340 19.88 9.19 28.26
N SER A 341 21.09 8.77 28.63
CA SER A 341 21.39 7.49 29.27
C SER A 341 21.73 7.76 30.75
N PRO A 342 21.49 6.83 31.68
CA PRO A 342 22.18 6.83 32.96
C PRO A 342 23.40 5.89 32.93
N THR A 343 24.55 6.52 33.09
CA THR A 343 25.77 6.10 33.80
C THR A 343 25.86 4.68 34.40
N ALA A 344 26.92 3.96 34.01
CA ALA A 344 27.76 3.18 34.94
C ALA A 344 29.19 3.06 34.38
N SER A 345 30.14 3.41 35.25
CA SER A 345 31.60 3.42 35.15
C SER A 345 32.23 2.03 34.94
N PHE A 346 33.39 1.94 34.27
CA PHE A 346 34.70 1.54 34.85
C PHE A 346 35.83 1.49 33.80
N PHE A 347 37.04 1.83 34.25
CA PHE A 347 38.39 1.75 33.65
C PHE A 347 38.68 0.38 32.99
N ASP A 348 39.52 0.30 31.93
CA ASP A 348 41.00 0.29 32.02
C ASP A 348 41.71 0.19 30.64
N GLN A 349 43.01 0.49 30.66
CA GLN A 349 43.98 0.69 29.58
C GLN A 349 44.68 -0.59 29.04
N GLU A 350 45.19 -0.47 27.80
CA GLU A 350 46.51 -0.93 27.29
C GLU A 350 46.83 -2.36 26.79
N THR A 351 47.22 -2.39 25.50
CA THR A 351 48.43 -3.00 24.86
C THR A 351 48.62 -4.52 24.68
N GLY A 352 48.91 -4.92 23.42
CA GLY A 352 50.22 -5.50 23.07
C GLY A 352 50.36 -7.01 22.73
N VAL A 353 50.74 -7.27 21.47
CA VAL A 353 51.73 -8.29 20.99
C VAL A 353 51.33 -9.78 20.83
N GLY A 354 51.14 -10.20 19.56
CA GLY A 354 51.89 -11.25 18.83
C GLY A 354 51.93 -12.72 19.29
N ALA A 355 51.35 -13.63 18.49
CA ALA A 355 51.87 -15.00 18.29
C ALA A 355 51.29 -15.65 17.01
N SER A 356 52.15 -16.08 16.09
CA SER A 356 51.78 -16.87 14.91
C SER A 356 51.56 -18.33 15.30
N TYR A 357 50.36 -18.87 15.03
CA TYR A 357 50.09 -20.31 14.98
C TYR A 357 49.48 -20.64 13.61
N ARG A 358 50.16 -21.50 12.85
CA ARG A 358 49.71 -22.01 11.56
C ARG A 358 48.66 -23.10 11.82
N ALA A 359 47.40 -22.72 11.96
CA ALA A 359 46.27 -23.63 12.01
C ALA A 359 45.83 -23.96 10.57
N ARG A 360 45.72 -25.25 10.24
CA ARG A 360 44.95 -25.70 9.06
C ARG A 360 43.51 -25.22 9.24
N SER A 361 42.96 -24.56 8.22
CA SER A 361 41.62 -24.00 8.29
C SER A 361 40.60 -25.14 8.37
N THR A 362 39.61 -24.94 9.22
CA THR A 362 38.38 -25.76 9.32
C THR A 362 37.64 -25.89 7.98
N HIS A 363 37.97 -25.05 6.99
CA HIS A 363 37.42 -25.10 5.64
C HIS A 363 37.89 -26.33 4.84
N GLU A 364 39.16 -26.75 4.97
CA GLU A 364 39.68 -27.93 4.25
C GLU A 364 39.07 -29.25 4.77
N LEU A 365 38.74 -29.32 6.07
CA LEU A 365 38.10 -30.49 6.68
C LEU A 365 36.59 -30.57 6.38
N LEU A 366 35.94 -29.44 6.10
CA LEU A 366 34.52 -29.40 5.75
C LEU A 366 34.28 -29.77 4.28
N GLU A 367 35.16 -29.35 3.37
CA GLU A 367 35.07 -29.75 1.95
C GLU A 367 35.28 -31.26 1.73
N GLU A 368 36.15 -31.90 2.50
CA GLU A 368 36.37 -33.36 2.41
C GLU A 368 35.19 -34.15 3.00
N SER A 369 34.54 -33.62 4.04
CA SER A 369 33.32 -34.20 4.64
C SER A 369 32.11 -34.10 3.72
N ASP A 370 31.87 -32.93 3.11
CA ASP A 370 30.74 -32.73 2.19
C ASP A 370 30.95 -33.47 0.86
N GLY A 371 32.20 -33.57 0.38
CA GLY A 371 32.54 -34.36 -0.81
C GLY A 371 32.30 -35.87 -0.64
N MET A 372 32.48 -36.42 0.56
CA MET A 372 32.12 -37.81 0.88
C MET A 372 30.60 -38.00 0.94
N ARG A 373 29.88 -37.08 1.58
CA ARG A 373 28.42 -37.16 1.74
C ARG A 373 27.67 -37.11 0.40
N VAL A 374 28.18 -36.33 -0.55
CA VAL A 374 27.59 -36.21 -1.90
C VAL A 374 27.82 -37.48 -2.73
N ARG A 375 28.96 -38.17 -2.57
CA ARG A 375 29.20 -39.45 -3.25
C ARG A 375 28.32 -40.56 -2.71
N ASP A 376 28.15 -40.63 -1.39
CA ASP A 376 27.29 -41.64 -0.77
C ASP A 376 25.83 -41.50 -1.21
N LEU A 377 25.33 -40.26 -1.34
CA LEU A 377 23.98 -39.98 -1.84
C LEU A 377 23.80 -40.31 -3.33
N HIS A 378 24.84 -40.10 -4.14
CA HIS A 378 24.80 -40.47 -5.56
C HIS A 378 24.80 -41.99 -5.76
N ASP A 379 25.60 -42.72 -4.99
CA ASP A 379 25.65 -44.19 -5.01
C ASP A 379 24.34 -44.82 -4.51
N GLU A 380 23.66 -44.18 -3.55
CA GLU A 380 22.36 -44.63 -3.05
C GLU A 380 21.26 -44.42 -4.10
N GLN A 381 21.25 -43.28 -4.81
CA GLN A 381 20.30 -43.03 -5.90
C GLN A 381 20.52 -43.97 -7.10
N GLU A 382 21.76 -44.31 -7.45
CA GLU A 382 22.02 -45.27 -8.53
C GLU A 382 21.52 -46.68 -8.16
N ARG A 383 21.67 -47.12 -6.90
CA ARG A 383 21.15 -48.41 -6.44
C ARG A 383 19.62 -48.47 -6.48
N GLU A 384 18.93 -47.40 -6.08
CA GLU A 384 17.46 -47.33 -6.18
C GLU A 384 16.99 -47.38 -7.64
N LEU A 385 17.70 -46.71 -8.55
CA LEU A 385 17.39 -46.71 -9.97
C LEU A 385 17.59 -48.10 -10.60
N GLU A 386 18.63 -48.83 -10.21
CA GLU A 386 18.86 -50.22 -10.64
C GLU A 386 17.78 -51.17 -10.09
N GLN A 387 17.37 -50.99 -8.83
CA GLN A 387 16.33 -51.80 -8.21
C GLN A 387 14.96 -51.55 -8.87
N TYR A 388 14.67 -50.32 -9.29
CA TYR A 388 13.47 -49.98 -10.06
C TYR A 388 13.49 -50.61 -11.46
N LYS A 389 14.65 -50.58 -12.15
CA LYS A 389 14.82 -51.23 -13.46
C LYS A 389 14.72 -52.76 -13.39
N ALA A 390 15.18 -53.37 -12.29
CA ALA A 390 15.05 -54.80 -12.04
C ALA A 390 13.58 -55.22 -11.81
N ASN A 391 12.83 -54.44 -11.03
CA ASN A 391 11.41 -54.70 -10.77
C ASN A 391 10.51 -54.45 -11.99
N GLY A 392 10.88 -53.53 -12.88
CA GLY A 392 10.14 -53.25 -14.12
C GLY A 392 10.19 -54.37 -15.18
N ARG A 393 11.25 -55.20 -15.18
CA ARG A 393 11.41 -56.30 -16.15
C ARG A 393 10.69 -57.60 -15.76
N GLY A 394 10.19 -57.72 -14.54
CA GLY A 394 9.49 -58.92 -14.03
C GLY A 394 8.01 -59.04 -14.41
N ARG A 395 7.37 -57.98 -14.94
CA ARG A 395 5.91 -57.93 -15.16
C ARG A 395 5.42 -58.20 -16.59
N GLN A 396 6.31 -58.48 -17.55
CA GLN A 396 5.92 -58.72 -18.96
C GLN A 396 6.00 -60.18 -19.46
N ARG A 397 6.28 -61.15 -18.59
CA ARG A 397 6.23 -62.59 -18.95
C ARG A 397 5.23 -63.34 -18.09
N GLY A 398 3.95 -63.27 -18.45
CA GLY A 398 2.94 -64.08 -17.77
C GLY A 398 1.49 -63.75 -18.06
N HIS A 399 1.07 -63.69 -19.33
CA HIS A 399 -0.34 -63.88 -19.69
C HIS A 399 -0.48 -64.33 -21.14
N ASN A 400 -0.42 -65.65 -21.37
CA ASN A 400 -0.99 -66.29 -22.55
C ASN A 400 -1.15 -67.80 -22.33
N ARG A 401 -2.41 -68.25 -22.10
CA ARG A 401 -3.01 -69.61 -22.17
C ARG A 401 -4.18 -69.60 -21.18
N VAL A 402 -5.45 -69.80 -21.53
CA VAL A 402 -6.15 -71.02 -22.02
C VAL A 402 -7.57 -70.55 -22.47
N ARG A 403 -8.02 -70.71 -23.73
CA ARG A 403 -8.73 -71.85 -24.38
C ARG A 403 -10.29 -71.82 -24.18
N PRO A 404 -11.10 -72.60 -24.95
CA PRO A 404 -12.09 -72.04 -25.88
C PRO A 404 -13.55 -72.41 -25.58
N SER A 405 -14.48 -71.73 -26.25
CA SER A 405 -15.84 -72.19 -26.59
C SER A 405 -16.28 -71.55 -27.89
#